data_AF-H2ZBU5-F1
#
_entry.id   AF-H2ZBU5-F1
#
_cell.length_a   1.000
_cell.length_b   1.000
_cell.length_c   1.000
_cell.angle_alpha   90.00
_cell.angle_beta   90.00
_cell.angle_gamma   90.00
#
_symmetry.space_group_name_H-M   'P 1'
#
loop_
_entity.id
_entity.type
_entity.pdbx_description
1 polymer ?
#
loop_
_entity_poly.entity_id
_entity_poly.type
_entity_poly.pdbx_seq_one_letter_code
_entity_poly.pdbx_strand_id
1 'polypeptide(L)'
;MDFVLGRKFIPNFDKASSHTHKSAELLIRDDLAKYHPHLKNSEKIIEEYIGSTKPGIETVKAEADYLTDSWYSSKAANIGKAYTELFNGAQVYLYEFAAQPSLTRVLNPRPYDFKRADHCDDLLFFLGFPFLPHLQERGLTFTLQERELSRKLMKILATFAETGSPEISKMLSWPPFPKSVYINDTLTIRNKFRQKRMNLFEDH
;
A
#
# COMPACT_ATOMS: atom_id res chain seq x y z
N MET A 1 -2.23 -2.15 1.04
CA MET A 1 -2.73 -2.62 -0.27
C MET A 1 -3.48 -3.91 -0.01
N ASP A 2 -4.79 -3.87 0.20
CA ASP A 2 -5.35 -4.85 1.14
C ASP A 2 -6.33 -5.85 0.55
N PHE A 3 -7.10 -5.46 -0.47
CA PHE A 3 -8.36 -6.14 -0.74
C PHE A 3 -8.25 -7.24 -1.80
N VAL A 4 -7.52 -7.02 -2.89
CA VAL A 4 -7.15 -8.10 -3.83
C VAL A 4 -6.35 -9.17 -3.11
N LEU A 5 -5.39 -8.76 -2.27
CA LEU A 5 -4.63 -9.71 -1.46
C LEU A 5 -5.55 -10.43 -0.46
N GLY A 6 -6.42 -9.68 0.20
CA GLY A 6 -7.38 -10.21 1.15
C GLY A 6 -8.30 -11.27 0.53
N ARG A 7 -9.10 -10.92 -0.48
CA ARG A 7 -10.02 -11.89 -1.11
C ARG A 7 -9.32 -13.08 -1.76
N LYS A 8 -8.11 -12.89 -2.29
CA LYS A 8 -7.38 -13.96 -3.00
C LYS A 8 -6.65 -14.90 -2.06
N PHE A 9 -6.08 -14.39 -0.96
CA PHE A 9 -5.15 -15.14 -0.13
C PHE A 9 -5.65 -15.36 1.31
N ILE A 10 -6.59 -14.55 1.80
CA ILE A 10 -7.17 -14.71 3.14
C ILE A 10 -8.50 -15.49 3.00
N PRO A 11 -8.59 -16.74 3.50
CA PRO A 11 -9.81 -17.54 3.42
C PRO A 11 -10.98 -16.83 4.10
N ASN A 12 -12.17 -16.85 3.51
CA ASN A 12 -13.35 -16.19 4.10
C ASN A 12 -13.13 -14.70 4.46
N PHE A 13 -12.32 -13.96 3.69
CA PHE A 13 -12.02 -12.55 3.92
C PHE A 13 -13.27 -11.69 4.20
N ASP A 14 -14.35 -11.92 3.47
CA ASP A 14 -15.61 -11.17 3.64
C ASP A 14 -16.44 -11.62 4.88
N LYS A 15 -16.03 -12.68 5.59
CA LYS A 15 -16.69 -13.21 6.79
C LYS A 15 -15.77 -13.10 8.02
N ALA A 16 -15.59 -11.86 8.51
CA ALA A 16 -14.70 -11.57 9.62
C ALA A 16 -14.87 -12.50 10.84
N SER A 17 -16.10 -12.89 11.19
CA SER A 17 -16.38 -13.75 12.36
C SER A 17 -15.75 -15.14 12.33
N SER A 18 -15.29 -15.64 11.19
CA SER A 18 -14.60 -16.94 11.10
C SER A 18 -13.10 -16.88 11.38
N HIS A 19 -12.54 -15.68 11.54
CA HIS A 19 -11.10 -15.46 11.67
C HIS A 19 -10.65 -15.49 13.12
N THR A 20 -9.68 -16.36 13.38
CA THR A 20 -9.09 -16.58 14.70
C THR A 20 -7.59 -16.34 14.63
N HIS A 21 -6.97 -16.11 15.78
CA HIS A 21 -5.51 -16.06 15.87
C HIS A 21 -4.85 -17.29 15.23
N LYS A 22 -5.41 -18.49 15.46
CA LYS A 22 -4.90 -19.74 14.90
C LYS A 22 -4.98 -19.81 13.39
N SER A 23 -6.07 -19.35 12.77
CA SER A 23 -6.19 -19.37 11.31
C SER A 23 -5.22 -18.40 10.64
N ALA A 24 -5.05 -17.21 11.22
CA ALA A 24 -4.09 -16.22 10.73
C ALA A 24 -2.64 -16.68 10.91
N GLU A 25 -2.33 -17.31 12.03
CA GLU A 25 -1.01 -17.89 12.27
C GLU A 25 -0.66 -18.94 11.21
N LEU A 26 -1.60 -19.84 10.89
CA LEU A 26 -1.40 -20.84 9.84
C LEU A 26 -1.14 -20.19 8.48
N LEU A 27 -1.92 -19.17 8.12
CA LEU A 27 -1.73 -18.42 6.87
C LEU A 27 -0.32 -17.79 6.80
N ILE A 28 0.09 -17.10 7.86
CA ILE A 28 1.41 -16.44 7.92
C ILE A 28 2.52 -17.48 7.85
N ARG A 29 2.40 -18.59 8.59
CA ARG A 29 3.39 -19.67 8.57
C ARG A 29 3.53 -20.30 7.20
N ASP A 30 2.43 -20.60 6.53
CA ASP A 30 2.43 -21.20 5.19
C ASP A 30 3.04 -20.25 4.15
N ASP A 31 2.71 -18.96 4.23
CA ASP A 31 3.28 -17.93 3.36
C ASP A 31 4.79 -17.75 3.59
N LEU A 32 5.23 -17.67 4.85
CA LEU A 32 6.65 -17.59 5.21
C LEU A 32 7.42 -18.83 4.72
N ALA A 33 6.90 -20.04 4.97
CA ALA A 33 7.55 -21.27 4.54
C ALA A 33 7.69 -21.36 3.01
N LYS A 34 6.71 -20.82 2.28
CA LYS A 34 6.67 -20.89 0.82
C LYS A 34 7.50 -19.80 0.14
N TYR A 35 7.38 -18.55 0.57
CA TYR A 35 7.94 -17.39 -0.13
C TYR A 35 9.13 -16.74 0.60
N HIS A 36 9.33 -17.08 1.87
CA HIS A 36 10.40 -16.53 2.71
C HIS A 36 11.15 -17.60 3.51
N PRO A 37 11.55 -18.75 2.92
CA PRO A 37 12.16 -19.85 3.66
C PRO A 37 13.53 -19.52 4.29
N HIS A 38 14.13 -18.40 3.90
CA HIS A 38 15.39 -17.88 4.48
C HIS A 38 15.20 -17.22 5.85
N LEU A 39 14.00 -16.71 6.15
CA LEU A 39 13.73 -15.98 7.38
C LEU A 39 13.68 -16.93 8.59
N LYS A 40 14.57 -16.71 9.56
CA LYS A 40 14.67 -17.52 10.80
C LYS A 40 13.86 -16.95 11.97
N ASN A 41 13.15 -15.85 11.76
CA ASN A 41 12.43 -15.08 12.77
C ASN A 41 10.90 -15.20 12.64
N SER A 42 10.39 -16.32 12.13
CA SER A 42 8.94 -16.55 11.91
C SER A 42 8.08 -16.22 13.13
N GLU A 43 8.48 -16.66 14.32
CA GLU A 43 7.73 -16.40 15.56
C GLU A 43 7.61 -14.90 15.86
N LYS A 44 8.69 -14.14 15.62
CA LYS A 44 8.69 -12.69 15.81
C LYS A 44 7.79 -11.99 14.80
N ILE A 45 7.76 -12.47 13.56
CA ILE A 45 6.87 -11.94 12.51
C ILE A 45 5.41 -12.18 12.91
N ILE A 46 5.07 -13.41 13.29
CA ILE A 46 3.72 -13.78 13.72
C ILE A 46 3.28 -12.90 14.90
N GLU A 47 4.12 -12.81 15.95
CA GLU A 47 3.81 -11.98 17.13
C GLU A 47 3.58 -10.51 16.78
N GLU A 48 4.40 -9.93 15.89
CA GLU A 48 4.28 -8.52 15.48
C GLU A 48 2.93 -8.21 14.80
N TYR A 49 2.37 -9.14 14.01
CA TYR A 49 1.13 -8.89 13.28
C TYR A 49 -0.11 -9.31 14.06
N ILE A 50 -0.11 -10.50 14.66
CA ILE A 50 -1.34 -11.09 15.20
C ILE A 50 -1.37 -11.22 16.72
N GLY A 51 -0.22 -11.11 17.41
CA GLY A 51 -0.10 -11.40 18.85
C GLY A 51 -1.00 -10.58 19.78
N SER A 52 -1.43 -9.39 19.34
CA SER A 52 -2.34 -8.51 20.10
C SER A 52 -3.74 -8.33 19.46
N THR A 53 -4.04 -9.05 18.38
CA THR A 53 -5.30 -8.90 17.65
C THR A 53 -6.45 -9.65 18.31
N LYS A 54 -7.65 -9.06 18.30
CA LYS A 54 -8.87 -9.80 18.65
C LYS A 54 -9.35 -10.63 17.46
N PRO A 55 -9.90 -11.84 17.70
CA PRO A 55 -10.58 -12.61 16.66
C PRO A 55 -11.63 -11.75 15.94
N GLY A 56 -11.82 -11.99 14.65
CA GLY A 56 -12.70 -11.17 13.83
C GLY A 56 -11.94 -10.24 12.89
N ILE A 57 -12.47 -9.02 12.75
CA ILE A 57 -11.98 -8.04 11.79
C ILE A 57 -10.54 -7.58 12.03
N GLU A 58 -10.12 -7.50 13.30
CA GLU A 58 -8.75 -7.09 13.63
C GLU A 58 -7.74 -8.10 13.10
N THR A 59 -8.01 -9.39 13.24
CA THR A 59 -7.21 -10.47 12.65
C THR A 59 -7.15 -10.36 11.13
N VAL A 60 -8.27 -10.16 10.44
CA VAL A 60 -8.28 -10.03 8.96
C VAL A 60 -7.46 -8.82 8.49
N LYS A 61 -7.55 -7.69 9.21
CA LYS A 61 -6.74 -6.50 8.92
C LYS A 61 -5.26 -6.76 9.12
N ALA A 62 -4.89 -7.49 10.17
CA ALA A 62 -3.51 -7.87 10.43
C ALA A 62 -2.95 -8.83 9.37
N GLU A 63 -3.74 -9.81 8.91
CA GLU A 63 -3.37 -10.68 7.78
C GLU A 63 -3.14 -9.87 6.49
N ALA A 64 -4.02 -8.89 6.20
CA ALA A 64 -3.86 -8.02 5.04
C ALA A 64 -2.63 -7.09 5.15
N ASP A 65 -2.36 -6.58 6.35
CA ASP A 65 -1.16 -5.78 6.65
C ASP A 65 0.10 -6.63 6.50
N TYR A 66 0.10 -7.88 6.99
CA TYR A 66 1.17 -8.85 6.79
C TYR A 66 1.45 -9.08 5.31
N LEU A 67 0.43 -9.47 4.52
CA LEU A 67 0.60 -9.75 3.08
C LEU A 67 1.07 -8.51 2.30
N THR A 68 0.57 -7.31 2.66
CA THR A 68 1.04 -6.05 2.07
C THR A 68 2.53 -5.85 2.33
N ASP A 69 2.96 -6.04 3.57
CA ASP A 69 4.33 -5.76 3.98
C ASP A 69 5.31 -6.83 3.50
N SER A 70 4.94 -8.11 3.50
CA SER A 70 5.79 -9.20 3.03
C SER A 70 5.96 -9.22 1.50
N TRP A 71 4.89 -8.95 0.74
CA TRP A 71 4.93 -9.04 -0.73
C TRP A 71 5.32 -7.72 -1.41
N TYR A 72 5.03 -6.56 -0.82
CA TYR A 72 5.20 -5.26 -1.50
C TYR A 72 6.00 -4.23 -0.71
N SER A 73 5.46 -3.76 0.43
CA SER A 73 5.91 -2.50 1.02
C SER A 73 7.34 -2.58 1.59
N SER A 74 7.68 -3.70 2.25
CA SER A 74 9.03 -3.90 2.79
C SER A 74 10.05 -4.10 1.69
N LYS A 75 9.67 -4.80 0.62
CA LYS A 75 10.52 -4.99 -0.56
C LYS A 75 10.78 -3.64 -1.27
N ALA A 76 9.77 -2.79 -1.41
CA ALA A 76 9.93 -1.45 -1.99
C ALA A 76 10.88 -0.58 -1.16
N ALA A 77 10.78 -0.64 0.18
CA ALA A 77 11.72 0.06 1.06
C ALA A 77 13.15 -0.47 0.94
N ASN A 78 13.33 -1.79 0.89
CA ASN A 78 14.62 -2.45 0.65
C ASN A 78 15.26 -2.01 -0.67
N ILE A 79 14.48 -2.02 -1.76
CA ILE A 79 14.93 -1.53 -3.07
C ILE A 79 15.34 -0.06 -2.98
N GLY A 80 14.55 0.78 -2.30
CA GLY A 80 14.89 2.19 -2.12
C GLY A 80 16.22 2.39 -1.39
N LYS A 81 16.43 1.68 -0.28
CA LYS A 81 17.70 1.68 0.46
C LYS A 81 18.87 1.21 -0.43
N ALA A 82 18.73 0.03 -1.05
CA ALA A 82 19.78 -0.53 -1.90
C ALA A 82 20.15 0.39 -3.07
N TYR A 83 19.18 1.02 -3.74
CA TYR A 83 19.45 1.97 -4.81
C TYR A 83 20.21 3.21 -4.31
N THR A 84 19.82 3.78 -3.17
CA THR A 84 20.53 4.94 -2.60
C THR A 84 21.99 4.60 -2.22
N GLU A 85 22.23 3.38 -1.73
CA GLU A 85 23.56 2.91 -1.29
C GLU A 85 24.46 2.52 -2.48
N LEU A 86 23.93 1.79 -3.47
CA LEU A 86 24.69 1.26 -4.60
C LEU A 86 25.02 2.31 -5.67
N PHE A 87 24.18 3.33 -5.83
CA PHE A 87 24.31 4.33 -6.90
C PHE A 87 24.72 5.71 -6.40
N ASN A 88 25.63 5.76 -5.41
CA ASN A 88 26.29 6.98 -4.92
C ASN A 88 25.35 8.18 -4.69
N GLY A 89 24.22 7.96 -4.01
CA GLY A 89 23.28 9.05 -3.68
C GLY A 89 22.24 9.35 -4.75
N ALA A 90 21.94 8.39 -5.63
CA ALA A 90 20.76 8.45 -6.49
C ALA A 90 19.50 8.80 -5.68
N GLN A 91 18.70 9.74 -6.18
CA GLN A 91 17.49 10.18 -5.50
C GLN A 91 16.35 9.19 -5.79
N VAL A 92 15.93 8.47 -4.76
CA VAL A 92 14.77 7.57 -4.82
C VAL A 92 13.58 8.28 -4.19
N TYR A 93 12.41 8.22 -4.84
CA TYR A 93 11.17 8.80 -4.33
C TYR A 93 10.13 7.70 -4.13
N LEU A 94 9.62 7.57 -2.90
CA LEU A 94 8.63 6.56 -2.55
C LEU A 94 7.33 7.22 -2.07
N TYR A 95 6.22 6.56 -2.35
CA TYR A 95 4.90 6.92 -1.83
C TYR A 95 4.15 5.71 -1.28
N GLU A 96 3.16 5.98 -0.44
CA GLU A 96 2.20 5.01 0.06
C GLU A 96 0.80 5.52 -0.25
N PHE A 97 0.10 4.83 -1.15
CA PHE A 97 -1.26 5.19 -1.53
C PHE A 97 -2.28 4.53 -0.61
N ALA A 98 -3.20 5.32 -0.09
CA ALA A 98 -4.18 4.93 0.92
C ALA A 98 -5.59 5.50 0.70
N ALA A 99 -5.79 6.34 -0.33
CA ALA A 99 -7.12 6.81 -0.69
C ALA A 99 -7.99 5.65 -1.21
N GLN A 100 -9.27 5.62 -0.85
CA GLN A 100 -10.23 4.68 -1.42
C GLN A 100 -11.00 5.36 -2.56
N PRO A 101 -10.80 4.96 -3.83
CA PRO A 101 -11.52 5.57 -4.93
C PRO A 101 -13.03 5.29 -4.85
N SER A 102 -13.83 6.30 -5.17
CA SER A 102 -15.29 6.19 -5.31
C SER A 102 -15.65 5.17 -6.38
N LEU A 103 -14.89 5.11 -7.47
CA LEU A 103 -15.06 4.12 -8.53
C LEU A 103 -14.93 2.69 -8.00
N THR A 104 -13.84 2.40 -7.27
CA THR A 104 -13.60 1.06 -6.72
C THR A 104 -14.65 0.71 -5.66
N ARG A 105 -15.19 1.68 -4.91
CA ARG A 105 -16.30 1.44 -3.98
C ARG A 105 -17.55 0.91 -4.70
N VAL A 106 -17.82 1.37 -5.92
CA VAL A 106 -18.97 0.92 -6.73
C VAL A 106 -18.69 -0.41 -7.41
N LEU A 107 -17.55 -0.54 -8.07
CA LEU A 107 -17.23 -1.73 -8.88
C LEU A 107 -16.80 -2.93 -8.04
N ASN A 108 -16.25 -2.68 -6.86
CA ASN A 108 -15.71 -3.71 -5.99
C ASN A 108 -16.04 -3.40 -4.52
N PRO A 109 -17.31 -3.58 -4.10
CA PRO A 109 -17.74 -3.29 -2.75
C PRO A 109 -16.99 -4.18 -1.76
N ARG A 110 -16.51 -3.53 -0.69
CA ARG A 110 -15.68 -4.13 0.38
C ARG A 110 -16.51 -4.20 1.67
N PRO A 111 -16.15 -5.05 2.64
CA PRO A 111 -16.74 -4.97 3.97
C PRO A 111 -16.60 -3.55 4.52
N TYR A 112 -17.64 -3.08 5.22
CA TYR A 112 -17.81 -1.66 5.58
C TYR A 112 -16.65 -1.08 6.43
N ASP A 113 -15.90 -1.95 7.10
CA ASP A 113 -14.76 -1.66 7.96
C ASP A 113 -13.39 -1.69 7.25
N PHE A 114 -13.34 -2.02 5.94
CA PHE A 114 -12.14 -1.97 5.10
C PHE A 114 -12.11 -0.73 4.19
N LYS A 115 -11.97 0.45 4.81
CA LYS A 115 -11.81 1.75 4.12
C LYS A 115 -10.34 2.04 3.81
N ARG A 116 -9.69 1.19 3.01
CA ARG A 116 -8.27 1.30 2.65
C ARG A 116 -8.10 1.20 1.12
N ALA A 117 -6.95 1.61 0.59
CA ALA A 117 -6.63 1.45 -0.83
C ALA A 117 -6.37 -0.02 -1.22
N ASP A 118 -6.80 -0.38 -2.43
CA ASP A 118 -6.52 -1.67 -3.05
C ASP A 118 -5.25 -1.67 -3.90
N HIS A 119 -4.87 -2.85 -4.37
CA HIS A 119 -3.91 -3.02 -5.45
C HIS A 119 -4.37 -2.25 -6.69
N CYS A 120 -3.49 -1.40 -7.23
CA CYS A 120 -3.69 -0.58 -8.41
C CYS A 120 -4.75 0.54 -8.29
N ASP A 121 -5.29 0.83 -7.10
CA ASP A 121 -6.22 1.96 -6.91
C ASP A 121 -5.55 3.31 -7.23
N ASP A 122 -4.23 3.41 -7.04
CA ASP A 122 -3.41 4.59 -7.36
C ASP A 122 -3.34 4.88 -8.87
N LEU A 123 -3.34 3.84 -9.70
CA LEU A 123 -3.27 3.98 -11.17
C LEU A 123 -4.44 4.79 -11.72
N LEU A 124 -5.63 4.70 -11.11
CA LEU A 124 -6.79 5.48 -11.51
C LEU A 124 -6.49 6.99 -11.50
N PHE A 125 -5.72 7.44 -10.51
CA PHE A 125 -5.40 8.85 -10.35
C PHE A 125 -4.19 9.28 -11.17
N PHE A 126 -3.14 8.46 -11.23
CA PHE A 126 -1.95 8.73 -12.04
C PHE A 126 -2.24 8.74 -13.54
N LEU A 127 -3.23 7.96 -13.99
CA LEU A 127 -3.61 7.85 -15.41
C LEU A 127 -4.82 8.73 -15.79
N GLY A 128 -5.32 9.55 -14.88
CA GLY A 128 -6.36 10.54 -15.20
C GLY A 128 -7.76 9.96 -15.45
N PHE A 129 -8.10 8.80 -14.88
CA PHE A 129 -9.43 8.19 -15.01
C PHE A 129 -10.57 9.15 -14.64
N PRO A 130 -10.45 10.05 -13.64
CA PRO A 130 -11.49 11.03 -13.34
C PRO A 130 -11.90 11.96 -14.50
N PHE A 131 -11.07 12.08 -15.53
CA PHE A 131 -11.30 12.96 -16.70
C PHE A 131 -11.78 12.21 -17.94
N LEU A 132 -11.97 10.89 -17.87
CA LEU A 132 -12.42 10.09 -19.00
C LEU A 132 -13.95 10.25 -19.22
N PRO A 133 -14.40 10.77 -20.38
CA PRO A 133 -15.83 11.01 -20.63
C PRO A 133 -16.69 9.74 -20.54
N HIS A 134 -16.20 8.64 -21.11
CA HIS A 134 -16.92 7.37 -21.16
C HIS A 134 -17.22 6.77 -19.77
N LEU A 135 -16.42 7.07 -18.74
CA LEU A 135 -16.72 6.63 -17.37
C LEU A 135 -17.89 7.45 -16.80
N GLN A 136 -17.88 8.77 -17.04
CA GLN A 136 -18.95 9.66 -16.59
C GLN A 136 -20.29 9.32 -17.26
N GLU A 137 -20.26 9.04 -18.57
CA GLU A 137 -21.43 8.61 -19.35
C GLU A 137 -22.04 7.30 -18.81
N ARG A 138 -21.20 6.42 -18.23
CA ARG A 138 -21.64 5.18 -17.58
C ARG A 138 -22.07 5.36 -16.11
N GLY A 139 -22.17 6.61 -15.63
CA GLY A 139 -22.50 6.92 -14.23
C GLY A 139 -21.37 6.62 -13.24
N LEU A 140 -20.16 6.34 -13.73
CA LEU A 140 -18.99 6.05 -12.91
C LEU A 140 -18.25 7.37 -12.64
N THR A 141 -18.68 8.05 -11.58
CA THR A 141 -18.19 9.40 -11.24
C THR A 141 -17.15 9.41 -10.13
N PHE A 142 -16.26 10.39 -10.19
CA PHE A 142 -15.31 10.74 -9.13
C PHE A 142 -15.70 12.07 -8.50
N THR A 143 -15.44 12.20 -7.21
CA THR A 143 -15.65 13.43 -6.44
C THR A 143 -14.74 14.57 -6.91
N LEU A 144 -15.04 15.80 -6.50
CA LEU A 144 -14.17 16.96 -6.78
C LEU A 144 -12.79 16.77 -6.16
N GLN A 145 -12.72 16.23 -4.94
CA GLN A 145 -11.48 15.94 -4.23
C GLN A 145 -10.62 14.92 -5.00
N GLU A 146 -11.24 13.88 -5.56
CA GLU A 146 -10.55 12.87 -6.37
C GLU A 146 -10.01 13.42 -7.69
N ARG A 147 -10.76 14.34 -8.34
CA ARG A 147 -10.28 15.04 -9.53
C ARG A 147 -9.06 15.90 -9.20
N GLU A 148 -9.10 16.66 -8.10
CA GLU A 148 -7.96 17.46 -7.65
C GLU A 148 -6.74 16.61 -7.27
N LEU A 149 -6.96 15.47 -6.61
CA LEU A 149 -5.91 14.51 -6.32
C LEU A 149 -5.26 13.98 -7.61
N SER A 150 -6.07 13.58 -8.60
CA SER A 150 -5.57 13.10 -9.89
C SER A 150 -4.77 14.16 -10.64
N ARG A 151 -5.21 15.44 -10.65
CA ARG A 151 -4.40 16.54 -11.23
C ARG A 151 -3.02 16.66 -10.59
N LYS A 152 -2.96 16.60 -9.26
CA LYS A 152 -1.69 16.67 -8.51
C LYS A 152 -0.78 15.50 -8.84
N LEU A 153 -1.31 14.27 -8.87
CA LEU A 153 -0.53 13.06 -9.13
C LEU A 153 -0.06 12.96 -10.59
N MET A 154 -0.90 13.31 -11.56
CA MET A 154 -0.48 13.43 -12.97
C MET A 154 0.62 14.48 -13.14
N LYS A 155 0.49 15.63 -12.48
CA LYS A 155 1.52 16.67 -12.52
C LYS A 155 2.84 16.17 -11.94
N ILE A 156 2.82 15.50 -10.78
CA ILE A 156 4.01 14.89 -10.18
C ILE A 156 4.70 13.93 -11.15
N LEU A 157 3.91 13.05 -11.77
CA LEU A 157 4.43 12.05 -12.70
C LEU A 157 5.06 12.72 -13.94
N ALA A 158 4.43 13.77 -14.47
CA ALA A 158 4.96 14.54 -15.57
C ALA A 158 6.27 15.27 -15.20
N THR A 159 6.32 15.96 -14.06
CA THR A 159 7.54 16.67 -13.62
C THR A 159 8.69 15.69 -13.35
N PHE A 160 8.40 14.52 -12.78
CA PHE A 160 9.41 13.47 -12.59
C PHE A 160 9.95 12.97 -13.93
N ALA A 161 9.08 12.74 -14.92
CA ALA A 161 9.50 12.31 -16.25
C ALA A 161 10.34 13.38 -16.98
N GLU A 162 10.06 14.66 -16.76
CA GLU A 162 10.78 15.78 -17.38
C GLU A 162 12.13 16.08 -16.72
N THR A 163 12.19 16.03 -15.38
CA THR A 163 13.33 16.58 -14.61
C THR A 163 14.04 15.57 -13.71
N GLY A 164 13.46 14.39 -13.51
CA GLY A 164 13.89 13.44 -12.49
C GLY A 164 13.47 13.83 -11.06
N SER A 165 12.77 14.95 -10.87
CA SER A 165 12.27 15.42 -9.57
C SER A 165 10.73 15.51 -9.55
N PRO A 166 10.05 14.87 -8.59
CA PRO A 166 8.59 14.92 -8.45
C PRO A 166 8.12 16.22 -7.77
N GLU A 167 7.83 17.25 -8.56
CA GLU A 167 7.37 18.56 -8.06
C GLU A 167 5.90 18.85 -8.37
N ILE A 168 5.11 19.18 -7.34
CA ILE A 168 3.72 19.66 -7.49
C ILE A 168 3.72 21.18 -7.71
N SER A 169 4.52 21.89 -6.93
CA SER A 169 4.71 23.35 -6.98
C SER A 169 6.05 23.71 -6.35
N LYS A 170 6.49 24.97 -6.49
CA LYS A 170 7.69 25.50 -5.82
C LYS A 170 7.69 25.32 -4.28
N MET A 171 6.53 25.02 -3.67
CA MET A 171 6.38 24.82 -2.22
C MET A 171 6.17 23.36 -1.81
N LEU A 172 5.95 22.43 -2.75
CA LEU A 172 5.63 21.03 -2.42
C LEU A 172 6.30 20.08 -3.42
N SER A 173 7.50 19.60 -3.07
CA SER A 173 8.22 18.52 -3.74
C SER A 173 8.11 17.22 -2.94
N TRP A 174 8.10 16.05 -3.60
CA TRP A 174 8.30 14.82 -2.84
C TRP A 174 9.74 14.77 -2.34
N PRO A 175 9.96 14.46 -1.05
CA PRO A 175 11.29 14.32 -0.54
C PRO A 175 11.94 13.00 -1.00
N PRO A 176 13.27 12.96 -1.10
CA PRO A 176 13.98 11.70 -1.34
C PRO A 176 13.86 10.76 -0.13
N PHE A 177 13.97 9.46 -0.41
CA PHE A 177 14.12 8.39 0.58
C PHE A 177 15.27 8.76 1.56
N PRO A 178 15.12 8.54 2.88
CA PRO A 178 14.18 7.68 3.58
C PRO A 178 12.82 8.30 3.93
N LYS A 179 12.53 9.50 3.41
CA LYS A 179 11.18 10.07 3.49
C LYS A 179 10.30 9.51 2.38
N SER A 180 9.00 9.55 2.60
CA SER A 180 8.01 9.18 1.60
C SER A 180 6.78 10.07 1.69
N VAL A 181 5.91 9.96 0.70
CA VAL A 181 4.61 10.64 0.73
C VAL A 181 3.50 9.64 0.95
N TYR A 182 2.71 9.88 2.00
CA TYR A 182 1.46 9.19 2.22
C TYR A 182 0.34 9.93 1.50
N ILE A 183 -0.35 9.22 0.61
CA ILE A 183 -1.37 9.77 -0.29
C ILE A 183 -2.72 9.24 0.16
N ASN A 184 -3.52 10.11 0.76
CA ASN A 184 -4.95 9.88 0.97
C ASN A 184 -5.73 11.03 0.29
N ASP A 185 -6.64 11.70 0.99
CA ASP A 185 -7.27 12.94 0.53
C ASP A 185 -6.27 14.12 0.47
N THR A 186 -5.11 13.97 1.11
CA THR A 186 -4.00 14.92 1.15
C THR A 186 -2.66 14.22 0.87
N LEU A 187 -1.59 15.02 0.69
CA LEU A 187 -0.22 14.51 0.57
C LEU A 187 0.53 14.86 1.86
N THR A 188 0.86 13.84 2.65
CA THR A 188 1.58 14.02 3.92
C THR A 188 2.97 13.39 3.83
N ILE A 189 4.00 14.14 4.18
CA ILE A 189 5.37 13.61 4.27
C ILE A 189 5.50 12.73 5.51
N ARG A 190 5.97 11.50 5.32
CA ARG A 190 6.36 10.57 6.38
C ARG A 190 7.88 10.39 6.37
N ASN A 191 8.44 10.20 7.57
CA ASN A 191 9.84 9.87 7.74
C ASN A 191 9.98 8.35 7.96
N LYS A 192 11.16 7.79 7.67
CA LYS A 192 11.51 6.39 7.95
C LYS A 192 10.54 5.40 7.29
N PHE A 193 10.31 5.57 5.98
CA PHE A 193 9.35 4.76 5.22
C PHE A 193 9.60 3.26 5.44
N ARG A 194 8.62 2.58 6.05
CA ARG A 194 8.61 1.14 6.34
C ARG A 194 9.90 0.58 6.98
N GLN A 195 10.72 1.41 7.63
CA GLN A 195 12.03 0.99 8.15
C GLN A 195 11.94 -0.19 9.14
N LYS A 196 10.94 -0.18 10.04
CA LYS A 196 10.71 -1.30 10.98
C LYS A 196 10.36 -2.60 10.25
N ARG A 197 9.58 -2.50 9.17
CA ARG A 197 9.09 -3.64 8.38
C ARG A 197 10.20 -4.20 7.51
N MET A 198 10.99 -3.33 6.89
CA MET A 198 12.24 -3.66 6.21
C MET A 198 13.12 -4.57 7.10
N ASN A 199 13.47 -4.11 8.30
CA ASN A 199 14.30 -4.90 9.24
C ASN A 199 13.64 -6.21 9.70
N LEU A 200 12.31 -6.29 9.69
CA LEU A 200 11.58 -7.49 10.10
C LEU A 200 11.65 -8.61 9.04
N PHE A 201 11.74 -8.22 7.76
CA PHE A 201 11.83 -9.13 6.61
C PHE A 201 13.22 -9.12 5.94
N GLU A 202 14.23 -8.54 6.59
CA GLU A 202 15.64 -8.65 6.19
C GLU A 202 16.23 -9.97 6.73
N ASP A 203 17.12 -10.59 5.96
CA ASP A 203 17.95 -11.70 6.41
C ASP A 203 18.93 -11.22 7.49
N HIS A 204 18.94 -11.90 8.65
CA HIS A 204 19.91 -11.70 9.72
C HIS A 204 20.80 -12.93 9.88
#